data_AF-A0A847NVV5-F1
#
_entry.id   AF-A0A847NVV5-F1
#
_cell.length_a   1.000
_cell.length_b   1.000
_cell.length_c   1.000
_cell.angle_alpha   90.00
_cell.angle_beta   90.00
_cell.angle_gamma   90.00
#
_symmetry.space_group_name_H-M   'P 1'
#
loop_
_entity.id
_entity.type
_entity.pdbx_description
1 polymer ?
#
loop_
_entity_poly.entity_id
_entity_poly.type
_entity_poly.pdbx_seq_one_letter_code
_entity_poly.pdbx_strand_id
1 'polypeptide(L)'
;MNQGISLLEKTYGVTILIAAIKGRRWGFSGDFSNKEIAVVPSRRIQLNQNTGAVVYGWYDLDVGKQRELERKLLDLGDNSA
;
A
#
# COMPACT_ATOMS: atom_id res chain seq x y z
N MET A 1 11.80 -3.28 5.95
CA MET A 1 10.44 -3.09 5.39
C MET A 1 10.41 -2.26 4.09
N ASN A 2 11.22 -1.20 3.95
CA ASN A 2 11.16 -0.30 2.77
C ASN A 2 11.56 -0.91 1.41
N GLN A 3 12.51 -1.86 1.36
CA GLN A 3 12.96 -2.41 0.07
C GLN A 3 11.90 -3.25 -0.66
N GLY A 4 11.07 -4.01 0.07
CA GLY A 4 10.00 -4.82 -0.51
C GLY A 4 8.90 -3.95 -1.14
N ILE A 5 8.52 -2.86 -0.47
CA ILE A 5 7.51 -1.92 -0.97
C ILE A 5 7.99 -1.21 -2.24
N SER A 6 9.23 -0.69 -2.25
CA SER A 6 9.76 -0.03 -3.45
C SER A 6 9.85 -0.97 -4.66
N LEU A 7 10.11 -2.26 -4.45
CA LEU A 7 10.09 -3.25 -5.52
C LEU A 7 8.67 -3.44 -6.07
N LEU A 8 7.65 -3.53 -5.21
CA LEU A 8 6.25 -3.63 -5.62
C LEU A 8 5.79 -2.38 -6.36
N GLU A 9 6.10 -1.18 -5.86
CA GLU A 9 5.80 0.09 -6.53
C GLU A 9 6.34 0.10 -7.97
N LYS A 10 7.60 -0.30 -8.15
CA LYS A 10 8.25 -0.38 -9.47
C LYS A 10 7.64 -1.47 -10.37
N THR A 11 7.32 -2.63 -9.80
CA THR A 11 6.83 -3.79 -10.56
C THR A 11 5.43 -3.55 -11.11
N TYR A 12 4.56 -2.95 -10.29
CA TYR A 12 3.16 -2.75 -10.62
C TYR A 12 2.89 -1.34 -11.16
N GLY A 13 3.85 -0.41 -11.10
CA GLY A 13 3.63 0.96 -11.53
C GLY A 13 2.63 1.70 -10.63
N VAL A 14 2.70 1.45 -9.33
CA VAL A 14 1.80 1.98 -8.31
C VAL A 14 2.57 2.74 -7.25
N THR A 15 1.89 3.61 -6.51
CA THR A 15 2.44 4.21 -5.30
C THR A 15 1.79 3.58 -4.07
N ILE A 16 2.61 3.08 -3.14
CA ILE A 16 2.17 2.38 -1.94
C ILE A 16 2.59 3.18 -0.72
N LEU A 17 1.62 3.52 0.13
CA LEU A 17 1.85 4.17 1.41
C LEU A 17 1.48 3.23 2.54
N ILE A 18 2.40 3.03 3.48
CA ILE A 18 2.10 2.32 4.72
C ILE A 18 1.45 3.28 5.70
N ALA A 19 0.34 2.84 6.28
CA ALA A 19 -0.46 3.60 7.25
C ALA A 19 -0.61 2.79 8.53
N ALA A 20 -0.43 3.46 9.66
CA ALA A 20 -0.85 2.95 10.95
C ALA A 20 -2.38 3.05 11.07
N ILE A 21 -3.00 2.00 11.60
CA ILE A 21 -4.43 1.94 11.87
C ILE A 21 -4.65 2.12 13.37
N LYS A 22 -5.37 3.17 13.75
CA LYS A 22 -5.81 3.41 15.13
C LYS A 22 -7.34 3.44 15.17
N GLY A 23 -7.94 2.33 15.60
CA GLY A 23 -9.39 2.13 15.56
C GLY A 23 -9.91 2.18 14.12
N ARG A 24 -10.70 3.21 13.78
CA ARG A 24 -11.21 3.43 12.41
C ARG A 24 -10.39 4.42 11.58
N ARG A 25 -9.32 4.99 12.15
CA ARG A 25 -8.51 6.03 11.50
C ARG A 25 -7.23 5.44 10.94
N TRP A 26 -6.93 5.82 9.70
CA TRP A 26 -5.68 5.49 9.01
C TRP A 26 -4.79 6.73 9.06
N GLY A 27 -3.66 6.61 9.75
CA GLY A 27 -2.66 7.67 9.89
C GLY A 27 -1.39 7.25 9.18
N PHE A 28 -0.88 8.10 8.31
CA PHE A 28 0.33 7.79 7.56
C PHE A 28 1.57 8.23 8.35
N SER A 29 2.54 7.33 8.53
CA SER A 29 3.81 7.65 9.19
C SER A 29 4.89 7.80 8.12
N GLY A 30 5.15 9.04 7.67
CA GLY A 30 6.21 9.32 6.70
C GLY A 30 6.23 10.77 6.25
N ASP A 31 7.40 11.24 5.82
CA ASP A 31 7.56 12.50 5.10
C ASP A 31 6.97 12.33 3.69
N PHE A 32 5.72 12.78 3.50
CA PHE A 32 5.02 12.77 2.21
C PHE A 32 5.34 13.98 1.34
N SER A 33 6.33 14.79 1.74
CA SER A 33 6.65 16.10 1.18
C SER A 33 7.01 16.07 -0.31
N ASN A 34 7.31 14.91 -0.91
CA ASN A 34 7.71 14.77 -2.32
C ASN A 34 7.00 13.68 -3.15
N LYS A 35 6.01 12.95 -2.60
CA LYS A 35 5.21 12.06 -3.44
C LYS A 35 4.02 12.89 -3.97
N GLU A 36 3.93 13.08 -5.28
CA GLU A 36 2.68 13.54 -5.92
C GLU A 36 1.62 12.47 -5.65
N ILE A 37 0.95 12.60 -4.51
CA ILE A 37 -0.25 11.84 -4.20
C ILE A 37 -1.33 12.46 -5.08
N ALA A 38 -1.37 12.04 -6.34
CA ALA A 38 -2.37 12.49 -7.29
C ALA A 38 -3.76 12.28 -6.67
N VAL A 39 -4.73 13.13 -7.05
CA VAL A 39 -6.15 13.05 -6.66
C VAL A 39 -6.82 11.86 -7.37
N VAL A 40 -6.14 10.72 -7.38
CA VAL A 40 -6.59 9.48 -7.99
C VAL A 40 -7.17 8.58 -6.91
N PRO A 41 -8.21 7.81 -7.23
CA PRO A 41 -8.81 6.89 -6.29
C PRO A 41 -7.76 5.87 -5.82
N SER A 42 -7.67 5.72 -4.50
CA SER A 42 -6.74 4.80 -3.85
C SER A 42 -7.48 3.56 -3.33
N ARG A 43 -6.82 2.41 -3.36
CA ARG A 43 -7.29 1.21 -2.66
C ARG A 43 -6.63 1.13 -1.28
N ARG A 44 -7.43 0.88 -0.24
CA ARG A 44 -6.93 0.57 1.10
C ARG A 44 -6.96 -0.94 1.33
N ILE A 45 -5.85 -1.49 1.81
CA ILE A 45 -5.68 -2.91 2.11
C ILE A 45 -5.19 -3.01 3.55
N GLN A 46 -6.01 -3.59 4.42
CA GLN A 46 -5.61 -3.81 5.80
C GLN A 46 -4.63 -4.99 5.84
N LEU A 47 -3.41 -4.74 6.35
CA LEU A 47 -2.36 -5.74 6.38
C LEU A 47 -2.42 -6.56 7.68
N ASN A 48 -2.62 -5.86 8.80
CA ASN A 48 -2.84 -6.48 10.11
C ASN A 48 -3.73 -5.57 10.99
N GLN A 49 -3.79 -5.82 12.31
CA GLN A 49 -4.62 -5.05 13.23
C GLN A 49 -4.22 -3.56 13.33
N ASN A 50 -2.94 -3.26 13.15
CA ASN A 50 -2.36 -1.94 13.42
C ASN A 50 -1.78 -1.26 12.17
N THR A 51 -1.76 -1.96 11.03
CA THR A 51 -1.08 -1.50 9.81
C THR A 51 -1.90 -1.80 8.57
N GLY A 52 -1.88 -0.89 7.62
CA GLY A 52 -2.49 -1.01 6.31
C GLY A 52 -1.63 -0.41 5.21
N ALA A 53 -1.95 -0.76 3.97
CA ALA A 53 -1.37 -0.16 2.76
C ALA A 53 -2.44 0.65 2.02
N VAL A 54 -2.05 1.81 1.51
CA VAL A 54 -2.85 2.64 0.61
C VAL A 54 -2.15 2.67 -0.74
N VAL A 55 -2.83 2.15 -1.76
CA VAL A 55 -2.27 1.95 -3.10
C VAL A 55 -2.94 2.90 -4.08
N TYR A 56 -2.15 3.80 -4.66
CA TYR A 56 -2.55 4.68 -5.77
C TYR A 56 -2.16 4.04 -7.10
N GLY A 57 -2.98 4.23 -8.14
CA GLY A 57 -2.85 3.51 -9.42
C GLY A 57 -3.45 2.10 -9.40
N TRP A 58 -4.16 1.72 -8.32
CA TRP A 58 -4.79 0.40 -8.18
C TRP A 58 -5.74 0.08 -9.34
N TYR A 59 -6.53 1.07 -9.75
CA TYR A 59 -7.57 0.90 -10.76
C TYR A 59 -7.03 0.87 -12.19
N ASP A 60 -5.74 1.19 -12.38
CA ASP A 60 -5.04 1.08 -13.66
C ASP A 60 -4.50 -0.35 -13.88
N LEU A 61 -4.49 -1.18 -12.83
CA LEU A 61 -4.08 -2.58 -12.88
C LEU A 61 -5.22 -3.47 -13.38
N ASP A 62 -4.88 -4.49 -14.16
CA ASP A 62 -5.80 -5.60 -14.43
C ASP A 62 -6.11 -6.40 -13.16
N VAL A 63 -7.25 -7.10 -13.16
CA VAL A 63 -7.74 -7.84 -11.98
C VAL A 63 -6.75 -8.90 -11.50
N GLY A 64 -5.95 -9.48 -12.40
CA GLY A 64 -4.91 -10.46 -12.05
C GLY A 64 -3.80 -9.80 -11.22
N LYS A 65 -3.27 -8.68 -11.71
CA LYS A 65 -2.24 -7.89 -11.02
C LYS A 65 -2.75 -7.30 -9.70
N GLN A 66 -4.00 -6.87 -9.66
CA GLN A 66 -4.65 -6.43 -8.42
C GLN A 66 -4.58 -7.54 -7.35
N ARG A 67 -5.09 -8.73 -7.68
CA ARG A 67 -5.09 -9.87 -6.74
C ARG A 67 -3.69 -10.29 -6.32
N GLU A 68 -2.74 -10.30 -7.26
CA GLU A 68 -1.36 -10.65 -6.95
C GLU A 68 -0.70 -9.63 -6.02
N LEU A 69 -0.89 -8.34 -6.28
CA LEU A 69 -0.38 -7.26 -5.44
C LEU A 69 -0.98 -7.29 -4.04
N GLU A 70 -2.30 -7.48 -3.91
CA GLU A 70 -2.96 -7.62 -2.60
C GLU A 70 -2.38 -8.79 -1.81
N ARG A 71 -2.21 -9.96 -2.43
CA ARG A 71 -1.58 -11.11 -1.78
C ARG A 71 -0.17 -10.78 -1.29
N LYS A 72 0.68 -10.19 -2.15
CA LYS A 72 2.06 -9.82 -1.78
C LYS A 72 2.10 -8.80 -0.64
N LEU A 73 1.15 -7.86 -0.60
CA LEU A 73 1.03 -6.89 0.48
C LEU A 73 0.62 -7.54 1.80
N LEU A 74 -0.33 -8.48 1.76
CA LEU A 74 -0.74 -9.25 2.94
C LEU A 74 0.42 -10.08 3.49
N ASP A 75 1.16 -10.79 2.61
CA ASP A 75 2.34 -11.57 2.99
C ASP A 75 3.41 -10.69 3.68
N LEU A 76 3.60 -9.45 3.21
CA LEU A 76 4.51 -8.49 3.85
C LEU A 76 4.01 -8.06 5.24
N GLY A 77 2.71 -7.93 5.42
CA GLY A 77 2.06 -7.57 6.68
C GLY A 77 2.20 -8.62 7.77
N ASP A 78 2.08 -9.88 7.39
CA ASP A 78 2.18 -11.04 8.30
C ASP A 78 3.62 -11.30 8.73
N ASN A 79 4.60 -11.10 7.84
CA ASN A 79 6.03 -11.25 8.16
C ASN A 79 6.62 -10.06 8.96
N SER A 80 5.81 -9.03 9.22
CA SER A 80 6.21 -7.81 9.91
C SER A 80 5.67 -7.71 11.35
N ALA A 81 4.87 -8.70 11.77
CA ALA A 81 4.24 -8.78 13.09
C ALA A 81 5.13 -9.46 14.14
#